data_AF-A0A366FDG5-F1
#
_entry.id   AF-A0A366FDG5-F1
#
_cell.length_a   1.000
_cell.length_b   1.000
_cell.length_c   1.000
_cell.angle_alpha   90.00
_cell.angle_beta   90.00
_cell.angle_gamma   90.00
#
_symmetry.space_group_name_H-M   'P 1'
#
loop_
_entity.id
_entity.type
_entity.pdbx_description
1 polymer ?
#
loop_
_entity_poly.entity_id
_entity_poly.type
_entity_poly.pdbx_seq_one_letter_code
_entity_poly.pdbx_strand_id
1 'polypeptide(L)'
;MRKATRAGLLTLALGAMCASIAAPLFAQGGPAIRLAPGEIRALILPENPSTGYAWAIDAAASRGLDIVAIADDGRRSGGDRPGAPGERLWSIRGLSPGHADIVFVYRRAWEPAAVETRHVAVDVAR
;
A
#
# COMPACT_ATOMS: atom_id res chain seq x y z
N MET A 1 -22.08 -40.09 -49.38
CA MET A 1 -22.65 -38.75 -49.08
C MET A 1 -23.34 -38.88 -47.72
N ARG A 2 -22.95 -38.24 -46.61
CA ARG A 2 -22.66 -36.82 -46.35
C ARG A 2 -21.55 -36.73 -45.29
N LYS A 3 -20.61 -35.80 -45.46
CA LYS A 3 -19.57 -35.44 -44.49
C LYS A 3 -20.20 -34.56 -43.41
N ALA A 4 -19.97 -34.84 -42.13
CA ALA A 4 -20.32 -33.94 -41.04
C ALA A 4 -19.06 -33.24 -40.52
N THR A 5 -19.09 -31.93 -40.61
CA THR A 5 -18.01 -30.97 -40.42
C THR A 5 -17.73 -30.74 -38.94
N ARG A 6 -16.45 -30.70 -38.57
CA ARG A 6 -15.95 -30.22 -37.27
C ARG A 6 -16.16 -28.71 -37.18
N ALA A 7 -16.86 -28.23 -36.15
CA ALA A 7 -16.84 -26.82 -35.75
C ALA A 7 -16.02 -26.71 -34.46
N GLY A 8 -14.85 -26.09 -34.56
CA GLY A 8 -13.97 -25.81 -33.43
C GLY A 8 -14.54 -24.69 -32.57
N LEU A 9 -14.60 -24.92 -31.25
CA LEU A 9 -14.85 -23.86 -30.28
C LEU A 9 -13.51 -23.21 -29.92
N LEU A 10 -13.34 -21.95 -30.34
CA LEU A 10 -12.22 -21.11 -29.95
C LEU A 10 -12.55 -20.48 -28.59
N THR A 11 -12.05 -21.06 -27.49
CA THR A 11 -12.22 -20.48 -26.16
C THR A 11 -11.20 -19.35 -25.98
N LEU A 12 -11.68 -18.11 -26.04
CA LEU A 12 -10.91 -16.92 -25.70
C LEU A 12 -10.71 -16.91 -24.17
N ALA A 13 -9.54 -17.32 -23.69
CA ALA A 13 -9.19 -17.20 -22.28
C ALA A 13 -8.93 -15.72 -21.96
N LEU A 14 -9.91 -15.05 -21.33
CA LEU A 14 -9.70 -13.75 -20.69
C LEU A 14 -8.63 -13.92 -19.61
N GLY A 15 -7.49 -13.26 -19.80
CA GLY A 15 -6.46 -13.16 -18.77
C GLY A 15 -7.04 -12.46 -17.55
N ALA A 16 -7.31 -13.22 -16.49
CA ALA A 16 -7.57 -12.67 -15.17
C ALA A 16 -6.26 -12.06 -14.67
N MET A 17 -6.10 -10.75 -14.84
CA MET A 17 -5.07 -9.99 -14.16
C MET A 17 -5.46 -9.93 -12.68
N CYS A 18 -5.10 -10.99 -11.96
CA CYS A 18 -5.28 -11.07 -10.53
C CYS A 18 -4.34 -10.03 -9.93
N ALA A 19 -4.87 -8.82 -9.67
CA ALA A 19 -4.23 -7.89 -8.75
C ALA A 19 -4.32 -8.56 -7.37
N SER A 20 -3.32 -9.39 -7.05
CA SER A 20 -3.18 -10.01 -5.74
C SER A 20 -2.99 -8.90 -4.73
N ILE A 21 -4.09 -8.40 -4.16
CA ILE A 21 -4.05 -7.50 -3.00
C ILE A 21 -3.61 -8.39 -1.83
N ALA A 22 -2.30 -8.45 -1.62
CA ALA A 22 -1.78 -9.21 -0.52
C ALA A 22 -2.11 -8.51 0.81
N ALA A 23 -2.34 -9.30 1.85
CA ALA A 23 -2.90 -8.85 3.11
C ALA A 23 -2.16 -7.62 3.70
N PRO A 24 -2.88 -6.69 4.33
CA PRO A 24 -2.29 -5.49 4.90
C PRO A 24 -1.29 -5.85 5.99
N LEU A 25 -0.12 -5.21 5.97
CA LEU A 25 0.89 -5.39 7.02
C LEU A 25 0.69 -4.33 8.11
N PHE A 26 0.60 -4.78 9.36
CA PHE A 26 0.69 -3.89 10.52
C PHE A 26 2.17 -3.77 10.90
N ALA A 27 2.84 -2.67 10.54
CA ALA A 27 4.28 -2.54 10.73
C ALA A 27 4.64 -2.08 12.15
N GLN A 28 5.22 -2.97 12.97
CA GLN A 28 6.12 -2.65 14.08
C GLN A 28 7.45 -3.36 13.82
N GLY A 29 8.55 -2.63 13.52
CA GLY A 29 9.91 -3.19 13.47
C GLY A 29 10.04 -4.54 12.73
N GLY A 30 9.29 -4.70 11.64
CA GLY A 30 9.11 -5.98 10.95
C GLY A 30 10.10 -6.17 9.80
N PRO A 31 10.15 -7.38 9.21
CA PRO A 31 10.91 -7.64 8.00
C PRO A 31 10.45 -6.72 6.85
N ALA A 32 11.37 -6.37 5.96
CA ALA A 32 11.07 -5.55 4.80
C ALA A 32 9.94 -6.14 3.95
N ILE A 33 9.05 -5.28 3.46
CA ILE A 33 8.02 -5.63 2.48
C ILE A 33 8.74 -5.99 1.18
N ARG A 34 8.58 -7.23 0.71
CA ARG A 34 9.14 -7.66 -0.57
C ARG A 34 8.12 -7.48 -1.68
N LEU A 35 8.52 -6.80 -2.75
CA LEU A 35 7.70 -6.53 -3.93
C LEU A 35 8.45 -6.94 -5.21
N ALA A 36 7.72 -7.42 -6.20
CA ALA A 36 8.19 -7.36 -7.59
C ALA A 36 7.96 -5.96 -8.19
N PRO A 37 8.70 -5.54 -9.24
CA PRO A 37 8.36 -4.34 -9.99
C PRO A 37 6.90 -4.38 -10.49
N GLY A 38 6.16 -3.32 -10.21
CA GLY A 38 4.73 -3.21 -10.52
C GLY A 38 3.79 -3.76 -9.44
N GLU A 39 4.27 -4.58 -8.49
CA GLU A 39 3.46 -5.11 -7.39
C GLU A 39 3.08 -3.99 -6.41
N ILE A 40 1.85 -4.07 -5.89
CA ILE A 40 1.30 -3.11 -4.94
C ILE A 40 1.03 -3.83 -3.61
N ARG A 41 1.39 -3.18 -2.50
CA ARG A 41 1.05 -3.61 -1.15
C ARG A 41 0.29 -2.52 -0.41
N ALA A 42 -0.81 -2.93 0.24
CA ALA A 42 -1.54 -2.06 1.14
C ALA A 42 -0.81 -1.94 2.49
N LEU A 43 -0.70 -0.71 3.00
CA LEU A 43 -0.27 -0.40 4.35
C LEU A 43 -1.44 0.30 5.06
N ILE A 44 -1.82 -0.23 6.22
CA ILE A 44 -2.93 0.31 7.02
C ILE A 44 -2.35 0.81 8.34
N LEU A 45 -2.54 2.10 8.61
CA LEU A 45 -2.08 2.74 9.84
C LEU A 45 -3.29 3.19 10.66
N PRO A 46 -3.38 2.83 11.95
CA PRO A 46 -4.42 3.37 12.83
C PRO A 46 -4.37 4.90 12.86
N GLU A 47 -5.52 5.55 12.76
CA GLU A 47 -5.63 7.01 12.75
C GLU A 47 -6.90 7.44 13.50
N ASN A 48 -6.81 8.53 14.27
CA ASN A 48 -8.00 9.16 14.85
C ASN A 48 -8.12 10.62 14.38
N PRO A 49 -8.81 10.89 13.25
CA PRO A 49 -8.89 12.22 12.67
C PRO A 49 -9.53 13.27 13.58
N SER A 50 -10.41 12.88 14.52
CA SER A 50 -11.06 13.85 15.42
C SER A 50 -10.09 14.50 16.40
N THR A 51 -8.87 13.99 16.50
CA THR A 51 -7.80 14.54 17.35
C THR A 51 -6.91 15.54 16.62
N GLY A 52 -7.10 15.72 15.31
CA GLY A 52 -6.28 16.58 14.44
C GLY A 52 -4.95 15.99 14.00
N TYR A 53 -4.62 14.77 14.44
CA TYR A 53 -3.44 14.05 13.99
C TYR A 53 -3.70 13.35 12.65
N ALA A 54 -2.66 13.32 11.80
CA ALA A 54 -2.68 12.59 10.55
C ALA A 54 -1.29 12.00 10.26
N TRP A 55 -1.27 10.90 9.51
CA TRP A 55 -0.02 10.34 8.98
C TRP A 55 0.47 11.15 7.79
N ALA A 56 1.77 11.40 7.73
CA ALA A 56 2.45 12.01 6.60
C ALA A 56 3.79 11.31 6.36
N ILE A 57 4.32 11.39 5.13
CA ILE A 57 5.67 10.89 4.82
C ILE A 57 6.68 11.98 5.18
N ASP A 58 7.68 11.62 5.97
CA ASP A 58 8.87 12.44 6.17
C ASP A 58 9.91 12.12 5.09
N ALA A 59 9.87 12.91 4.02
CA ALA A 59 10.78 12.73 2.88
C ALA A 59 12.26 12.96 3.24
N ALA A 60 12.54 13.78 4.25
CA ALA A 60 13.92 14.07 4.69
C ALA A 60 14.51 12.91 5.50
N ALA A 61 13.67 12.21 6.27
CA ALA A 61 14.06 11.02 7.02
C ALA A 61 14.02 9.72 6.17
N SER A 62 13.32 9.74 5.03
CA SER A 62 13.18 8.59 4.14
C SER A 62 14.36 8.42 3.17
N ARG A 63 14.54 7.21 2.63
CA ARG A 63 15.59 6.88 1.65
C ARG A 63 15.02 5.99 0.55
N GLY A 64 15.51 6.16 -0.68
CA GLY A 64 15.10 5.33 -1.83
C GLY A 64 13.66 5.55 -2.28
N LEU A 65 13.08 6.74 -2.05
CA LEU A 65 11.68 7.00 -2.45
C LEU A 65 11.47 6.95 -3.97
N ASP A 66 12.53 7.02 -4.78
CA ASP A 66 12.50 6.88 -6.24
C ASP A 66 12.26 5.45 -6.73
N ILE A 67 12.45 4.43 -5.88
CA ILE A 67 12.24 3.02 -6.24
C ILE A 67 10.83 2.52 -5.95
N VAL A 68 9.99 3.35 -5.32
CA VAL A 68 8.59 3.05 -4.96
C VAL A 68 7.66 4.19 -5.34
N ALA A 69 6.41 3.89 -5.66
CA ALA A 69 5.34 4.88 -5.68
C ALA A 69 4.46 4.67 -4.45
N ILE A 70 4.13 5.76 -3.75
CA ILE A 70 3.34 5.73 -2.52
C ILE A 70 2.10 6.61 -2.72
N ALA A 71 0.92 6.06 -2.46
CA ALA A 71 -0.35 6.78 -2.56
C ALA A 71 -1.11 6.74 -1.23
N ASP A 72 -1.71 7.87 -0.87
CA ASP A 72 -2.71 7.96 0.21
C ASP A 72 -4.07 7.58 -0.39
N ASP A 73 -4.57 6.41 -0.01
CA ASP A 73 -5.83 5.86 -0.50
C ASP A 73 -7.02 6.33 0.36
N GLY A 74 -6.79 7.26 1.29
CA GLY A 74 -7.80 7.85 2.15
C GLY A 74 -8.00 7.09 3.46
N ARG A 75 -9.18 7.29 4.07
CA ARG A 75 -9.47 6.80 5.43
C ARG A 75 -10.62 5.80 5.45
N ARG A 76 -10.52 4.83 6.36
CA ARG A 76 -11.61 3.92 6.72
C ARG A 76 -12.12 4.27 8.12
N SER A 77 -13.43 4.47 8.26
CA SER A 77 -14.04 4.66 9.58
C SER A 77 -14.00 3.36 10.37
N GLY A 78 -13.64 3.41 11.66
CA GLY A 78 -13.73 2.25 12.55
C GLY A 78 -15.08 2.14 13.29
N GLY A 79 -16.06 2.99 12.96
CA GLY A 79 -17.42 2.88 13.46
C GLY A 79 -18.34 4.05 13.08
N ASP A 80 -19.59 3.97 13.50
CA ASP A 80 -20.65 4.92 13.12
C ASP A 80 -20.78 6.12 14.07
N ARG A 81 -20.03 6.11 15.18
CA ARG A 81 -20.06 7.20 16.16
C ARG A 81 -19.03 8.28 15.82
N PRO A 82 -19.39 9.58 15.95
CA PRO A 82 -18.41 10.66 15.86
C PRO A 82 -17.22 10.43 16.79
N GLY A 83 -16.01 10.61 16.26
CA GLY A 83 -14.76 10.43 17.01
C GLY A 83 -14.29 8.99 17.19
N ALA A 84 -14.97 8.00 16.59
CA ALA A 84 -14.48 6.64 16.57
C ALA A 84 -13.09 6.57 15.89
N PRO A 85 -12.11 5.85 16.48
CA PRO A 85 -10.82 5.63 15.82
C PRO A 85 -11.06 4.88 14.50
N GLY A 86 -10.27 5.21 13.49
CA GLY A 86 -10.30 4.57 12.19
C GLY A 86 -8.90 4.23 11.71
N GLU A 87 -8.72 4.25 10.40
CA GLU A 87 -7.46 3.89 9.76
C GLU A 87 -7.19 4.80 8.57
N ARG A 88 -5.90 5.02 8.29
CA ARG A 88 -5.38 5.59 7.06
C ARG A 88 -4.88 4.46 6.16
N LEU A 89 -5.31 4.47 4.90
CA LEU A 89 -4.97 3.49 3.89
C LEU A 89 -3.89 4.06 2.98
N TRP A 90 -2.85 3.30 2.75
CA TRP A 90 -1.77 3.65 1.83
C TRP A 90 -1.51 2.50 0.87
N SER A 91 -1.12 2.81 -0.37
CA SER A 91 -0.61 1.85 -1.32
C SER A 91 0.87 2.12 -1.61
N ILE A 92 1.68 1.07 -1.56
CA ILE A 92 3.11 1.11 -1.90
C ILE A 92 3.31 0.21 -3.10
N ARG A 93 3.80 0.77 -4.21
CA ARG A 93 4.07 0.06 -5.45
C ARG A 93 5.57 0.00 -5.71
N GLY A 94 6.13 -1.18 -5.97
CA GLY A 94 7.52 -1.31 -6.42
C GLY A 94 7.68 -0.74 -7.84
N LEU A 95 8.67 0.13 -8.07
CA LEU A 95 8.94 0.71 -9.39
C LEU A 95 10.17 0.07 -10.05
N SER A 96 11.27 -0.01 -9.32
CA SER A 96 12.55 -0.52 -9.81
C SER A 96 13.26 -1.31 -8.71
N PRO A 97 14.14 -2.27 -9.08
CA PRO A 97 14.85 -3.09 -8.10
C PRO A 97 15.70 -2.26 -7.15
N GLY A 98 15.63 -2.55 -5.85
CA GLY A 98 16.38 -1.79 -4.85
C GLY A 98 15.80 -1.93 -3.44
N HIS A 99 16.24 -1.02 -2.56
CA HIS A 99 15.76 -0.92 -1.18
C HIS A 99 15.29 0.50 -0.88
N ALA A 100 14.16 0.63 -0.16
CA ALA A 100 13.63 1.88 0.33
C ALA A 100 13.30 1.80 1.82
N ASP A 101 13.64 2.86 2.55
CA ASP A 101 13.23 3.08 3.93
C ASP A 101 12.25 4.26 3.95
N ILE A 102 10.97 3.97 4.16
CA ILE A 102 9.91 4.98 4.20
C ILE A 102 9.62 5.32 5.65
N VAL A 103 9.64 6.61 5.97
CA VAL A 103 9.32 7.12 7.32
C VAL A 103 7.98 7.82 7.28
N PHE A 104 6.99 7.24 7.96
CA PHE A 104 5.70 7.88 8.22
C PHE A 104 5.73 8.51 9.61
N VAL A 105 5.24 9.74 9.72
CA VAL A 105 5.13 10.51 10.97
C VAL A 105 3.68 10.83 11.26
N TYR A 106 3.25 10.58 12.49
CA TYR A 106 1.91 10.91 12.98
C TYR A 106 1.99 12.20 13.79
N ARG A 107 1.41 13.27 13.25
CA ARG A 107 1.45 14.60 13.88
C ARG A 107 0.25 15.45 13.50
N ARG A 108 0.04 16.52 14.25
CA ARG A 108 -0.79 17.64 13.79
C ARG A 108 0.03 18.51 12.85
N ALA A 109 -0.61 19.01 11.80
CA ALA A 109 0.07 19.81 10.78
C ALA A 109 0.74 21.08 11.34
N TRP A 110 0.23 21.61 12.47
CA TRP A 110 0.76 22.80 13.15
C TRP A 110 1.75 22.49 14.28
N GLU A 111 1.99 21.22 14.61
CA GLU A 111 2.95 20.83 15.66
C GLU A 111 4.29 20.38 15.03
N PRO A 112 5.43 20.78 15.62
CA PRO A 112 6.73 20.47 15.05
C PRO A 112 7.10 18.99 15.21
N ALA A 113 6.71 18.37 16.33
CA ALA A 113 7.10 17.01 16.68
C ALA A 113 6.02 16.00 16.30
N ALA A 114 6.45 14.82 15.86
CA ALA A 114 5.58 13.66 15.71
C ALA A 114 5.39 12.97 17.06
N VAL A 115 4.18 12.50 17.33
CA VAL A 115 3.88 11.67 18.51
C VAL A 115 4.14 10.20 18.24
N GLU A 116 4.20 9.80 16.97
CA GLU A 116 4.51 8.44 16.55
C GLU A 116 5.24 8.46 15.21
N THR A 117 6.17 7.53 15.03
CA THR A 117 6.87 7.30 13.77
C THR A 117 6.74 5.82 13.39
N ARG A 118 6.55 5.56 12.10
CA ARG A 118 6.51 4.21 11.52
C ARG A 118 7.56 4.13 10.41
N HIS A 119 8.49 3.19 10.58
CA HIS A 119 9.49 2.85 9.58
C HIS A 119 8.99 1.65 8.79
N VAL A 120 9.00 1.79 7.46
CA VAL A 120 8.60 0.74 6.53
C VAL A 120 9.74 0.51 5.55
N ALA A 121 10.45 -0.60 5.73
CA ALA A 121 11.46 -1.06 4.78
C ALA A 121 10.77 -1.80 3.63
N VAL A 122 11.21 -1.54 2.39
CA VAL A 122 10.70 -2.16 1.18
C VAL A 122 11.86 -2.64 0.32
N ASP A 123 11.85 -3.92 -0.03
CA ASP A 123 12.77 -4.52 -0.99
C ASP A 123 12.02 -4.78 -2.30
N VAL A 124 12.47 -4.17 -3.39
CA VAL A 124 11.96 -4.46 -4.74
C VAL A 124 12.92 -5.44 -5.42
N ALA A 125 12.41 -6.60 -5.79
CA ALA A 125 13.18 -7.67 -6.42
C ALA A 125 13.76 -7.24 -7.78
N ARG A 126 14.87 -7.88 -8.16
CA ARG A 126 15.49 -7.74 -9.48
C ARG A 126 14.67 -8.39 -10.57
#